data_AF-A0A8T3U714-F1
#
_entry.id   AF-A0A8T3U714-F1
#
_cell.length_a   1.000
_cell.length_b   1.000
_cell.length_c   1.000
_cell.angle_alpha   90.00
_cell.angle_beta   90.00
_cell.angle_gamma   90.00
#
_symmetry.space_group_name_H-M   'P 1'
#
loop_
_entity.id
_entity.type
_entity.pdbx_description
1 polymer ?
#
loop_
_entity_poly.entity_id
_entity_poly.type
_entity_poly.pdbx_seq_one_letter_code
_entity_poly.pdbx_strand_id
1 'polypeptide(L)'
;GMFNNEKTAEEQVVGVLNFDIHIVKDFRGRRYIERITECIPIEDKNDYTFDHRKQKTLEGKLDKFMDNATIFFTKTTNRELYKHRNILEFQNDRYVLVNPISADNIREMRNNMDTSDISSFDKFLYDNWKIEVPKSPEFEDEIA
;
A
#
# COMPACT_ATOMS: atom_id res chain seq x y z
N GLY A 1 -7.83 5.36 28.50
CA GLY A 1 -7.09 5.16 27.24
C GLY A 1 -7.91 5.74 26.11
N MET A 2 -7.30 6.54 25.25
CA MET A 2 -7.96 7.37 24.23
C MET A 2 -8.22 6.60 22.94
N PHE A 3 -8.88 5.44 23.00
CA PHE A 3 -9.25 4.68 21.79
C PHE A 3 -10.63 4.05 21.96
N ASN A 4 -11.67 4.87 21.85
CA ASN A 4 -13.05 4.38 21.81
C ASN A 4 -13.53 4.10 20.37
N ASN A 5 -12.66 4.27 19.37
CA ASN A 5 -12.99 4.09 17.96
C ASN A 5 -11.86 3.34 17.24
N GLU A 6 -12.01 2.01 17.14
CA GLU A 6 -11.09 1.10 16.45
C GLU A 6 -10.74 1.58 15.03
N LYS A 7 -11.71 2.19 14.34
CA LYS A 7 -11.54 2.77 13.00
C LYS A 7 -10.51 3.90 12.96
N THR A 8 -10.51 4.79 13.95
CA THR A 8 -9.54 5.90 14.02
C THR A 8 -8.15 5.41 14.40
N ALA A 9 -8.07 4.38 15.25
CA ALA A 9 -6.80 3.75 15.57
C ALA A 9 -6.21 3.03 14.35
N GLU A 10 -7.04 2.36 13.55
CA GLU A 10 -6.64 1.73 12.30
C GLU A 10 -6.12 2.77 11.30
N GLU A 11 -6.86 3.84 11.03
CA GLU A 11 -6.40 4.92 10.12
C GLU A 11 -5.06 5.55 10.56
N GLN A 12 -4.84 5.73 11.87
CA GLN A 12 -3.59 6.28 12.41
C GLN A 12 -2.42 5.29 12.36
N VAL A 13 -2.67 4.00 12.51
CA VAL A 13 -1.64 2.94 12.43
C VAL A 13 -1.29 2.61 10.98
N VAL A 14 -2.25 2.69 10.06
CA VAL A 14 -2.08 2.37 8.64
C VAL A 14 -1.11 3.33 7.94
N GLY A 15 -1.02 4.59 8.36
CA GLY A 15 -0.05 5.55 7.81
C GLY A 15 1.41 5.30 8.22
N VAL A 16 1.67 4.35 9.13
CA VAL A 16 3.00 4.12 9.73
C VAL A 16 3.61 2.77 9.30
N LEU A 17 2.80 1.81 8.85
CA LEU A 17 3.24 0.46 8.50
C LEU A 17 3.36 0.28 6.98
N ASN A 18 4.57 0.43 6.43
CA ASN A 18 4.83 0.16 5.02
C ASN A 18 4.99 -1.35 4.75
N PHE A 19 5.50 -2.11 5.72
CA PHE A 19 5.72 -3.54 5.63
C PHE A 19 5.31 -4.28 6.91
N ASP A 20 4.65 -5.42 6.74
CA ASP A 20 4.38 -6.45 7.76
C ASP A 20 5.41 -7.59 7.62
N ILE A 21 6.10 -7.91 8.70
CA ILE A 21 7.13 -8.97 8.74
C ILE A 21 6.60 -10.13 9.57
N HIS A 22 6.23 -11.22 8.90
CA HIS A 22 5.70 -12.40 9.58
C HIS A 22 6.83 -13.34 9.98
N ILE A 23 7.16 -13.41 11.27
CA ILE A 23 8.20 -14.29 11.81
C ILE A 23 7.56 -15.54 12.41
N VAL A 24 8.03 -16.72 11.98
CA VAL A 24 7.55 -18.03 12.45
C VAL A 24 8.67 -18.78 13.15
N LYS A 25 8.30 -19.59 14.15
CA LYS A 25 9.20 -20.53 14.84
C LYS A 25 8.84 -21.96 14.41
N ASP A 26 9.80 -22.69 13.84
CA ASP A 26 9.58 -24.10 13.52
C ASP A 26 9.56 -24.99 14.79
N PHE A 27 9.17 -26.25 14.62
CA PHE A 27 9.14 -27.26 15.68
C PHE A 27 10.53 -27.56 16.28
N ARG A 28 11.62 -27.21 15.57
CA ARG A 28 13.01 -27.35 16.02
C ARG A 28 13.51 -26.12 16.78
N GLY A 29 12.65 -25.10 16.89
CA GLY A 29 12.93 -23.86 17.59
C GLY A 29 13.65 -22.79 16.77
N ARG A 30 13.88 -23.01 15.48
CA ARG A 30 14.48 -22.00 14.59
C ARG A 30 13.44 -20.97 14.23
N ARG A 31 13.82 -19.69 14.27
CA ARG A 31 12.98 -18.59 13.80
C ARG A 31 13.43 -18.14 12.42
N TYR A 32 12.48 -17.90 11.54
CA TYR A 32 12.71 -17.36 10.22
C TYR A 32 11.56 -16.44 9.83
N ILE A 33 11.81 -15.58 8.85
CA ILE A 33 10.76 -14.74 8.26
C ILE A 33 9.98 -15.64 7.31
N GLU A 34 8.71 -15.88 7.56
CA GLU A 34 7.88 -16.63 6.61
C GLU A 34 7.58 -15.78 5.37
N ARG A 35 7.28 -14.50 5.59
CA ARG A 35 7.04 -13.53 4.52
C ARG A 35 7.26 -12.10 4.97
N ILE A 36 7.55 -11.23 4.00
CA ILE A 36 7.47 -9.77 4.12
C ILE A 36 6.36 -9.31 3.19
N THR A 37 5.39 -8.57 3.74
CA THR A 37 4.19 -8.12 3.03
C THR A 37 4.17 -6.61 3.03
N GLU A 38 4.06 -6.00 1.87
CA GLU A 38 3.81 -4.58 1.74
C GLU A 38 2.34 -4.28 2.02
N CYS A 39 2.08 -3.26 2.85
CA CYS A 39 0.74 -2.72 3.09
C CYS A 39 0.57 -1.47 2.23
N ILE A 40 -0.20 -1.58 1.15
CA ILE A 40 -0.40 -0.50 0.18
C ILE A 40 -1.70 0.21 0.52
N PRO A 41 -1.69 1.48 0.95
CA PRO A 41 -2.89 2.21 1.30
C PRO A 41 -3.82 2.35 0.10
N ILE A 42 -5.13 2.17 0.32
CA ILE A 42 -6.15 2.41 -0.70
C ILE A 42 -6.64 3.85 -0.56
N GLU A 43 -6.41 4.66 -1.58
CA GLU A 43 -7.01 6.00 -1.67
C GLU A 43 -8.53 5.89 -1.77
N ASP A 44 -9.25 6.63 -0.92
CA ASP A 44 -10.70 6.72 -0.98
C ASP A 44 -11.09 7.58 -2.19
N LYS A 45 -11.39 6.91 -3.31
CA LYS A 45 -11.88 7.60 -4.51
C LYS A 45 -13.29 8.08 -4.27
N ASN A 46 -13.60 9.32 -4.63
CA ASN A 46 -14.97 9.79 -4.54
C ASN A 46 -15.83 9.16 -5.66
N ASP A 47 -16.48 8.04 -5.34
CA ASP A 47 -17.37 7.31 -6.25
C ASP A 47 -18.81 7.83 -6.19
N TYR A 48 -19.08 8.90 -5.43
CA TYR A 48 -20.40 9.51 -5.40
C TYR A 48 -20.69 10.21 -6.72
N THR A 49 -21.87 9.96 -7.28
CA THR A 49 -22.30 10.59 -8.53
C THR A 49 -23.36 11.65 -8.26
N PHE A 50 -23.37 12.71 -9.06
CA PHE A 50 -24.42 13.74 -9.01
C PHE A 50 -25.52 13.49 -10.05
N ASP A 51 -25.71 12.24 -10.46
CA ASP A 51 -26.59 11.90 -11.58
C ASP A 51 -28.07 12.13 -11.29
N HIS A 52 -28.48 12.20 -10.02
CA HIS A 52 -29.81 12.67 -9.62
C HIS A 52 -30.12 14.06 -10.21
N ARG A 53 -29.13 14.94 -10.44
CA ARG A 53 -29.33 16.26 -11.06
C ARG A 53 -29.74 16.18 -12.53
N LYS A 54 -29.40 15.09 -13.21
CA LYS A 54 -29.74 14.84 -14.62
C LYS A 54 -31.13 14.20 -14.78
N GLN A 55 -31.73 13.75 -13.69
CA GLN A 55 -33.04 13.07 -13.70
C GLN A 55 -34.19 14.08 -13.68
N LYS A 56 -35.16 13.88 -14.58
CA LYS A 56 -36.34 14.75 -14.73
C LYS A 56 -37.47 14.40 -13.77
N THR A 57 -37.55 13.14 -13.34
CA THR A 57 -38.62 12.63 -12.47
C THR A 57 -38.13 12.52 -11.03
N LEU A 58 -39.08 12.60 -10.09
CA LEU A 58 -38.79 12.39 -8.67
C LEU A 58 -38.32 10.95 -8.39
N GLU A 59 -38.91 9.98 -9.09
CA GLU A 59 -38.52 8.56 -9.00
C GLU A 59 -37.07 8.34 -9.45
N GLY A 60 -36.66 8.90 -10.60
CA GLY A 60 -35.27 8.78 -11.06
C GLY A 60 -34.28 9.49 -10.14
N LYS A 61 -34.69 10.60 -9.50
CA LYS A 61 -33.88 11.25 -8.46
C LYS A 61 -33.73 10.36 -7.22
N LEU A 62 -34.79 9.69 -6.79
CA LEU A 62 -34.79 8.80 -5.64
C LEU A 62 -33.92 7.56 -5.90
N ASP A 63 -34.01 6.98 -7.09
CA ASP A 63 -33.18 5.85 -7.51
C ASP A 63 -31.68 6.20 -7.44
N LYS A 64 -31.27 7.32 -8.05
CA LYS A 64 -29.88 7.80 -7.98
C LYS A 64 -29.44 8.24 -6.58
N PHE A 65 -30.38 8.61 -5.72
CA PHE A 65 -30.10 8.86 -4.31
C PHE A 65 -29.83 7.54 -3.57
N MET A 66 -30.64 6.50 -3.80
CA MET A 66 -30.45 5.17 -3.20
C MET A 66 -29.14 4.51 -3.65
N ASP A 67 -28.72 4.70 -4.90
CA ASP A 67 -27.40 4.29 -5.39
C ASP A 67 -26.28 4.92 -4.55
N ASN A 68 -26.30 6.24 -4.38
CA ASN A 68 -25.31 6.96 -3.56
C ASN A 68 -25.38 6.57 -2.08
N ALA A 69 -26.58 6.34 -1.52
CA ALA A 69 -26.74 5.86 -0.15
C ALA A 69 -26.13 4.47 0.02
N THR A 70 -26.31 3.57 -0.94
CA THR A 70 -25.72 2.23 -0.94
C THR A 70 -24.18 2.30 -0.97
N ILE A 71 -23.62 3.19 -1.80
CA ILE A 71 -22.17 3.48 -1.81
C ILE A 71 -21.72 3.98 -0.43
N PHE A 72 -22.45 4.93 0.17
CA PHE A 72 -22.14 5.46 1.50
C PHE A 72 -22.13 4.38 2.58
N PHE A 73 -23.18 3.56 2.64
CA PHE A 73 -23.27 2.48 3.64
C PHE A 73 -22.16 1.46 3.45
N THR A 74 -21.88 1.06 2.19
CA THR A 74 -20.79 0.11 1.88
C THR A 74 -19.43 0.65 2.32
N LYS A 75 -19.12 1.92 2.02
CA LYS A 75 -17.87 2.58 2.45
C LYS A 75 -17.80 2.78 3.96
N THR A 76 -18.94 2.85 4.64
CA THR A 76 -18.96 3.05 6.09
C THR A 76 -18.76 1.75 6.84
N THR A 77 -19.34 0.64 6.36
CA THR A 77 -19.35 -0.66 7.04
C THR A 77 -18.23 -1.61 6.62
N ASN A 78 -17.75 -1.57 5.37
CA ASN A 78 -16.75 -2.49 4.81
C ASN A 78 -15.66 -1.73 4.02
N ARG A 79 -15.00 -0.76 4.66
CA ARG A 79 -13.90 -0.02 4.02
C ARG A 79 -12.63 -0.86 4.05
N GLU A 80 -12.19 -1.34 2.88
CA GLU A 80 -10.84 -1.86 2.72
C GLU A 80 -9.87 -0.66 2.73
N LEU A 81 -9.00 -0.58 3.75
CA LEU A 81 -8.05 0.54 3.93
C LEU A 81 -6.70 0.29 3.24
N TYR A 82 -6.36 -0.98 3.01
CA TYR A 82 -5.07 -1.39 2.45
C TYR A 82 -5.22 -2.65 1.61
N LYS A 83 -4.32 -2.78 0.62
CA LYS A 83 -4.06 -4.04 -0.06
C LYS A 83 -2.75 -4.62 0.45
N HIS A 84 -2.76 -5.92 0.68
CA HIS A 84 -1.55 -6.66 1.00
C HIS A 84 -0.88 -7.18 -0.26
N ARG A 85 0.44 -7.02 -0.33
CA ARG A 85 1.25 -7.62 -1.39
C ARG A 85 2.50 -8.23 -0.80
N ASN A 86 2.59 -9.57 -0.80
CA ASN A 86 3.81 -10.25 -0.40
C ASN A 86 4.95 -9.84 -1.35
N ILE A 87 6.10 -9.47 -0.81
CA ILE A 87 7.31 -9.10 -1.54
C ILE A 87 8.34 -10.24 -1.49
N LEU A 88 8.45 -10.87 -0.33
CA LEU A 88 9.36 -11.96 -0.05
C LEU A 88 8.61 -13.07 0.67
N GLU A 89 8.86 -14.30 0.27
CA GLU A 89 8.30 -15.51 0.90
C GLU A 89 9.38 -16.55 1.11
N PHE A 90 9.27 -17.31 2.20
CA PHE A 90 10.11 -18.47 2.45
C PHE A 90 9.44 -19.72 1.87
N GLN A 91 9.96 -20.23 0.75
CA GLN A 91 9.42 -21.38 0.04
C GLN A 91 10.55 -22.36 -0.27
N ASN A 92 10.33 -23.66 -0.05
CA ASN A 92 11.30 -24.72 -0.35
C ASN A 92 12.71 -24.43 0.24
N ASP A 93 12.77 -24.11 1.53
CA ASP A 93 13.99 -23.80 2.28
C ASP A 93 14.81 -22.59 1.78
N ARG A 94 14.19 -21.67 1.04
CA ARG A 94 14.85 -20.45 0.53
C ARG A 94 13.92 -19.25 0.49
N TYR A 95 14.50 -18.06 0.57
CA TYR A 95 13.79 -16.81 0.34
C TYR A 95 13.62 -16.57 -1.16
N VAL A 96 12.38 -16.25 -1.54
CA VAL A 96 11.97 -15.98 -2.92
C VAL A 96 11.31 -14.62 -2.95
N LEU A 97 11.78 -13.74 -3.82
CA LEU A 97 11.08 -12.49 -4.14
C LEU A 97 9.92 -12.82 -5.07
N VAL A 98 8.71 -12.44 -4.66
CA VAL A 98 7.47 -12.86 -5.34
C VAL A 98 6.82 -11.73 -6.13
N ASN A 99 6.80 -10.50 -5.61
CA ASN A 99 6.24 -9.33 -6.29
C ASN A 99 7.14 -8.10 -6.08
N PRO A 100 7.16 -7.15 -7.04
CA PRO A 100 7.89 -5.88 -6.87
C PRO A 100 7.29 -5.01 -5.77
N ILE A 101 8.13 -4.16 -5.16
CA ILE A 101 7.72 -3.10 -4.22
C ILE A 101 6.98 -1.99 -4.97
N SER A 102 6.11 -1.21 -4.31
CA SER A 102 5.30 -0.19 -4.99
C SER A 102 6.18 0.99 -5.37
N ALA A 103 5.81 1.73 -6.42
CA ALA A 103 6.56 2.92 -6.81
C ALA A 103 6.67 3.93 -5.66
N ASP A 104 5.59 4.10 -4.90
CA ASP A 104 5.55 5.00 -3.75
C ASP A 104 6.53 4.54 -2.66
N ASN A 105 6.48 3.26 -2.24
CA ASN A 105 7.43 2.76 -1.25
C ASN A 105 8.88 2.71 -1.77
N ILE A 106 9.10 2.46 -3.05
CA ILE A 106 10.45 2.57 -3.65
C ILE A 106 10.97 4.00 -3.50
N ARG A 107 10.14 5.01 -3.76
CA ARG A 107 10.50 6.41 -3.59
C ARG A 107 10.80 6.73 -2.13
N GLU A 108 9.93 6.34 -1.20
CA GLU A 108 10.13 6.59 0.24
C GLU A 108 11.36 5.85 0.78
N MET A 109 11.63 4.62 0.33
CA MET A 109 12.85 3.89 0.68
C MET A 109 14.11 4.63 0.20
N ARG A 110 14.11 5.14 -1.05
CA ARG A 110 15.23 5.92 -1.60
C ARG A 110 15.47 7.21 -0.82
N ASN A 111 14.42 7.89 -0.38
CA ASN A 111 14.54 9.11 0.45
C ASN A 111 15.25 8.88 1.79
N ASN A 112 15.31 7.62 2.26
CA ASN A 112 15.94 7.24 3.53
C ASN A 112 17.28 6.51 3.34
N MET A 113 17.85 6.54 2.13
CA MET A 113 19.13 5.90 1.77
C MET A 113 20.17 6.94 1.37
N ASP A 114 21.45 6.65 1.59
CA ASP A 114 22.53 7.45 1.02
C ASP A 114 22.77 7.13 -0.47
N THR A 115 23.58 7.94 -1.15
CA THR A 115 23.85 7.79 -2.60
C THR A 115 24.41 6.42 -2.98
N SER A 116 25.19 5.79 -2.11
CA SER A 116 25.79 4.48 -2.35
C SER A 116 24.76 3.35 -2.20
N ASP A 117 23.89 3.47 -1.20
CA ASP A 117 22.77 2.57 -0.96
C ASP A 117 21.71 2.69 -2.07
N ILE A 118 21.38 3.92 -2.51
CA ILE A 118 20.46 4.16 -3.63
C ILE A 118 20.96 3.44 -4.88
N SER A 119 22.24 3.54 -5.20
CA SER A 119 22.83 2.89 -6.38
C SER A 119 22.71 1.36 -6.30
N SER A 120 22.95 0.80 -5.11
CA SER A 120 22.83 -0.64 -4.86
C SER A 120 21.37 -1.10 -4.90
N PHE A 121 20.46 -0.28 -4.39
CA PHE A 121 19.02 -0.54 -4.38
C PHE A 121 18.42 -0.46 -5.78
N ASP A 122 18.76 0.55 -6.57
CA ASP A 122 18.32 0.69 -7.96
C ASP A 122 18.78 -0.53 -8.79
N LYS A 123 20.02 -1.00 -8.58
CA LYS A 123 20.50 -2.25 -9.19
C LYS A 123 19.69 -3.47 -8.73
N PHE A 124 19.40 -3.60 -7.44
CA PHE A 124 18.58 -4.68 -6.91
C PHE A 124 17.18 -4.71 -7.54
N LEU A 125 16.54 -3.55 -7.70
CA LEU A 125 15.23 -3.41 -8.35
C LEU A 125 15.27 -3.87 -9.81
N TYR A 126 16.32 -3.49 -10.55
CA TYR A 126 16.51 -3.89 -11.93
C TYR A 126 16.78 -5.40 -12.06
N ASP A 127 17.67 -5.94 -11.23
CA ASP A 127 18.07 -7.35 -11.30
C ASP A 127 16.88 -8.29 -11.04
N ASN A 128 16.03 -7.95 -10.07
CA ASN A 128 14.90 -8.80 -9.66
C ASN A 128 13.59 -8.53 -10.41
N TRP A 129 13.30 -7.27 -10.77
CA TRP A 129 12.00 -6.89 -11.33
C TRP A 129 12.07 -6.05 -12.60
N LYS A 130 13.27 -5.75 -13.12
CA LYS A 130 13.49 -4.90 -14.31
C LYS A 130 12.87 -3.51 -14.17
N ILE A 131 12.84 -3.00 -12.94
CA ILE A 131 12.38 -1.65 -12.64
C ILE A 131 13.55 -0.69 -12.78
N GLU A 132 13.41 0.28 -13.67
CA GLU A 132 14.33 1.41 -13.80
C GLU A 132 13.70 2.63 -13.14
N VAL A 133 14.36 3.17 -12.10
CA VAL A 133 13.89 4.37 -11.42
C VAL A 133 14.54 5.59 -12.07
N PRO A 134 13.77 6.60 -12.53
CA PRO A 134 14.35 7.82 -13.07
C PRO A 134 15.30 8.46 -12.06
N LYS A 135 16.50 8.83 -12.50
CA LYS A 135 17.40 9.65 -11.69
C LYS A 135 16.73 11.01 -11.50
N SER A 136 16.49 11.41 -10.25
CA SER A 136 16.04 12.77 -9.98
C SER A 136 17.16 13.74 -10.36
N PRO A 137 16.88 14.85 -11.05
CA PRO A 137 17.87 15.89 -11.36
C PRO A 137 18.50 16.54 -10.10
N GLU A 138 17.89 16.35 -8.92
CA GLU A 138 18.19 17.13 -7.71
C GLU A 138 19.48 16.73 -6.97
N PHE A 139 20.21 15.70 -7.41
CA PHE A 139 21.42 15.21 -6.73
C PHE A 139 22.69 15.26 -7.58
N GLU A 140 22.69 15.89 -8.76
CA GLU A 140 23.90 16.04 -9.58
C GLU A 140 24.81 17.22 -9.15
N ASP A 141 24.32 18.14 -8.32
CA ASP A 141 25.02 19.42 -8.04
C ASP A 141 26.02 19.39 -6.85
N GLU A 142 26.22 18.27 -6.14
CA GLU A 142 27.21 18.20 -5.04
C GLU A 142 28.58 17.64 -5.44
N ILE A 143 28.82 17.33 -6.72
CA ILE A 143 30.15 16.96 -7.21
C ILE A 143 30.49 17.75 -8.47
N ALA A 144 30.77 19.05 -8.29
CA ALA A 144 31.46 19.89 -9.26
C ALA A 144 32.54 20.74 -8.57
#